data_AF-A0A7S7AJL1-F1
#
_entry.id   AF-A0A7S7AJL1-F1
#
_cell.length_a   1.000
_cell.length_b   1.000
_cell.length_c   1.000
_cell.angle_alpha   90.00
_cell.angle_beta   90.00
_cell.angle_gamma   90.00
#
_symmetry.space_group_name_H-M   'P 1'
#
loop_
_entity.id
_entity.type
_entity.pdbx_description
1 polymer ?
#
loop_
_entity_poly.entity_id
_entity_poly.type
_entity_poly.pdbx_seq_one_letter_code
_entity_poly.pdbx_strand_id
1 'polypeptide(L)'
;MNLQDKVQLIKEIHVLTHQLEHRALSFYETALSKRRIHEIFALCDEPIFQKQILSYRALTKPQMAATEFSKQTPYSLLFRGYFNHDAALESALYQYPEMGWALLHDHELGWQVWMIPAKQRTALLSEWGNFSECYDWLIEQQQLYKCLISDIDLRLHAVRLKDEVSTAPSCVAASVDILLPIEAINKDGSVDLDHRDKQINEVDLLLDNSNTDKPEPSSPDTAPLVLIEQPTHAPSEEHLNSTMASVELPEQVQIAQYTARIQKLQNIDAQLALYELQFIDQPELTTQLDVLLHTTDGTDWKNQPLYLAEQINTEGRFIKYLLLFGAQTQMEAIRLSQLFCQQHQHELAAIKVMTWDNLEQLCTAPDQLYQQSQQAEMIWSQTDYYPFIPAQLIHTQKFIHFDEPEPTLHTPLLLLQERQKIRLIHGQKRMALLRTEQALPYLILHRQQGLNWQSIQNVIQQLPQPIDVISLYQALKQMTEE
;
A
#
# COMPACT_ATOMS: atom_id res chain seq x y z
N MET A 1 -16.58 -34.18 27.76
CA MET A 1 -17.62 -34.05 26.74
C MET A 1 -17.18 -34.79 25.47
N ASN A 2 -18.08 -35.49 24.77
CA ASN A 2 -17.74 -36.26 23.57
C ASN A 2 -17.62 -35.35 22.33
N LEU A 3 -16.96 -35.85 21.27
CA LEU A 3 -16.73 -35.08 20.04
C LEU A 3 -18.03 -34.71 19.31
N GLN A 4 -19.04 -35.60 19.35
CA GLN A 4 -20.35 -35.33 18.76
C GLN A 4 -21.09 -34.20 19.51
N ASP A 5 -21.11 -34.24 20.85
CA ASP A 5 -21.69 -33.18 21.69
C ASP A 5 -21.02 -31.83 21.40
N LYS A 6 -19.67 -31.80 21.28
CA LYS A 6 -18.89 -30.60 20.93
C LYS A 6 -19.34 -30.01 19.58
N VAL A 7 -19.44 -30.84 18.54
CA VAL A 7 -19.88 -30.39 17.20
C VAL A 7 -21.34 -29.89 17.23
N GLN A 8 -22.21 -30.50 18.05
CA GLN A 8 -23.59 -30.03 18.21
C GLN A 8 -23.66 -28.68 18.92
N LEU A 9 -22.89 -28.47 19.99
CA LEU A 9 -22.83 -27.19 20.70
C LEU A 9 -22.19 -26.07 19.87
N ILE A 10 -21.16 -26.36 19.07
CA ILE A 10 -20.59 -25.38 18.12
C ILE A 10 -21.65 -24.92 17.12
N LYS A 11 -22.46 -25.84 16.58
CA LYS A 11 -23.59 -25.49 15.70
C LYS A 11 -24.66 -24.67 16.42
N GLU A 12 -24.98 -25.03 17.67
CA GLU A 12 -25.94 -24.28 18.50
C GLU A 12 -25.48 -22.83 18.74
N ILE A 13 -24.21 -22.62 19.14
CA ILE A 13 -23.63 -21.28 19.33
C ILE A 13 -23.68 -20.48 18.01
N HIS A 14 -23.29 -21.08 16.88
CA HIS A 14 -23.23 -20.39 15.60
C HIS A 14 -24.62 -19.91 15.14
N VAL A 15 -25.66 -20.74 15.34
CA VAL A 15 -27.06 -20.37 15.08
C VAL A 15 -27.54 -19.27 16.03
N LEU A 16 -27.23 -19.35 17.33
CA LEU A 16 -27.66 -18.34 18.30
C LEU A 16 -26.93 -17.00 18.11
N THR A 17 -25.68 -17.02 17.65
CA THR A 17 -24.88 -15.80 17.36
C THR A 17 -25.41 -15.10 16.11
N HIS A 18 -25.59 -15.83 15.00
CA HIS A 18 -26.22 -15.30 13.77
C HIS A 18 -27.64 -14.76 14.04
N GLN A 19 -28.41 -15.36 14.97
CA GLN A 19 -29.71 -14.84 15.36
C GLN A 19 -29.64 -13.52 16.15
N LEU A 20 -28.54 -13.25 16.86
CA LEU A 20 -28.29 -11.98 17.55
C LEU A 20 -27.74 -10.90 16.59
N GLU A 21 -27.01 -11.29 15.55
CA GLU A 21 -26.39 -10.39 14.56
C GLU A 21 -27.33 -9.98 13.42
N HIS A 22 -28.21 -10.89 12.97
CA HIS A 22 -28.95 -10.73 11.71
C HIS A 22 -30.46 -10.95 11.82
N ARG A 23 -31.04 -10.90 13.03
CA ARG A 23 -32.49 -10.98 13.24
C ARG A 23 -32.99 -10.01 14.30
N ALA A 24 -34.11 -9.36 14.02
CA ALA A 24 -34.89 -8.59 14.99
C ALA A 24 -35.62 -9.54 15.96
N LEU A 25 -34.87 -10.13 16.90
CA LEU A 25 -35.41 -10.90 18.01
C LEU A 25 -36.17 -10.00 19.00
N SER A 26 -37.19 -10.52 19.68
CA SER A 26 -37.76 -9.83 20.84
C SER A 26 -36.78 -9.80 22.02
N PHE A 27 -36.94 -8.84 22.93
CA PHE A 27 -36.11 -8.75 24.15
C PHE A 27 -36.07 -10.05 24.97
N TYR A 28 -37.17 -10.82 24.99
CA TYR A 28 -37.25 -12.11 25.66
C TYR A 28 -36.38 -13.17 24.97
N GLU A 29 -36.46 -13.27 23.64
CA GLU A 29 -35.63 -14.19 22.85
C GLU A 29 -34.15 -13.79 22.90
N THR A 30 -33.83 -12.49 22.83
CA THR A 30 -32.47 -11.96 23.01
C THR A 30 -31.91 -12.36 24.39
N ALA A 31 -32.70 -12.24 25.46
CA ALA A 31 -32.29 -12.65 26.80
C ALA A 31 -32.11 -14.19 26.90
N LEU A 32 -33.00 -14.97 26.28
CA LEU A 32 -32.92 -16.43 26.27
C LEU A 32 -31.69 -16.92 25.50
N SER A 33 -31.41 -16.39 24.31
CA SER A 33 -30.22 -16.72 23.51
C SER A 33 -28.93 -16.30 24.22
N LYS A 34 -28.87 -15.08 24.79
CA LYS A 34 -27.70 -14.64 25.57
C LYS A 34 -27.48 -15.47 26.83
N ARG A 35 -28.54 -15.91 27.51
CA ARG A 35 -28.46 -16.85 28.63
C ARG A 35 -27.96 -18.22 28.17
N ARG A 36 -28.53 -18.78 27.10
CA ARG A 36 -28.16 -20.11 26.59
C ARG A 36 -26.70 -20.16 26.13
N ILE A 37 -26.21 -19.12 25.47
CA ILE A 37 -24.79 -19.03 25.11
C ILE A 37 -23.88 -18.97 26.37
N HIS A 38 -24.25 -18.21 27.41
CA HIS A 38 -23.53 -18.24 28.69
C HIS A 38 -23.55 -19.64 29.35
N GLU A 39 -24.67 -20.35 29.31
CA GLU A 39 -24.77 -21.73 29.84
C GLU A 39 -23.87 -22.70 29.05
N ILE A 40 -23.75 -22.55 27.73
CA ILE A 40 -22.86 -23.38 26.91
C ILE A 40 -21.39 -23.06 27.20
N PHE A 41 -21.02 -21.78 27.35
CA PHE A 41 -19.63 -21.43 27.67
C PHE A 41 -19.23 -21.77 29.11
N ALA A 42 -20.15 -21.75 30.07
CA ALA A 42 -19.92 -22.23 31.43
C ALA A 42 -19.66 -23.76 31.51
N LEU A 43 -19.82 -24.49 30.40
CA LEU A 43 -19.50 -25.92 30.26
C LEU A 43 -18.18 -26.16 29.49
N CYS A 44 -17.52 -25.12 28.97
CA CYS A 44 -16.57 -25.23 27.86
C CYS A 44 -15.35 -24.28 27.97
N ASP A 45 -14.39 -24.59 28.86
CA ASP A 45 -13.06 -23.92 28.89
C ASP A 45 -12.06 -24.43 27.82
N GLU A 46 -12.52 -25.20 26.83
CA GLU A 46 -11.65 -25.81 25.81
C GLU A 46 -11.31 -24.85 24.64
N PRO A 47 -10.08 -24.91 24.08
CA PRO A 47 -9.64 -24.02 23.01
C PRO A 47 -10.46 -24.11 21.72
N ILE A 48 -11.13 -25.25 21.46
CA ILE A 48 -11.99 -25.44 20.28
C ILE A 48 -13.20 -24.50 20.23
N PHE A 49 -13.56 -23.87 21.35
CA PHE A 49 -14.64 -22.88 21.45
C PHE A 49 -14.14 -21.42 21.42
N GLN A 50 -12.82 -21.17 21.44
CA GLN A 50 -12.27 -19.81 21.64
C GLN A 50 -12.70 -18.82 20.54
N LYS A 51 -12.78 -19.22 19.26
CA LYS A 51 -13.24 -18.32 18.19
C LYS A 51 -14.70 -17.92 18.37
N GLN A 52 -15.57 -18.84 18.78
CA GLN A 52 -16.99 -18.59 19.03
C GLN A 52 -17.22 -17.80 20.34
N ILE A 53 -16.40 -18.05 21.36
CA ILE A 53 -16.35 -17.27 22.60
C ILE A 53 -15.95 -15.82 22.30
N LEU A 54 -14.93 -15.60 21.45
CA LEU A 54 -14.48 -14.28 21.03
C LEU A 54 -15.60 -13.50 20.34
N SER A 55 -16.22 -14.06 19.29
CA SER A 55 -17.33 -13.41 18.57
C SER A 55 -18.47 -13.01 19.52
N TYR A 56 -18.87 -13.89 20.43
CA TYR A 56 -19.92 -13.57 21.40
C TYR A 56 -19.50 -12.53 22.45
N ARG A 57 -18.25 -12.58 22.93
CA ARG A 57 -17.71 -11.57 23.86
C ARG A 57 -17.62 -10.20 23.17
N ALA A 58 -17.26 -10.14 21.89
CA ALA A 58 -17.28 -8.91 21.10
C ALA A 58 -18.70 -8.30 21.07
N LEU A 59 -19.73 -9.09 20.77
CA LEU A 59 -21.13 -8.64 20.74
C LEU A 59 -21.73 -8.24 22.11
N THR A 60 -21.21 -8.79 23.21
CA THR A 60 -21.86 -8.63 24.54
C THR A 60 -21.06 -7.86 25.57
N LYS A 61 -19.74 -7.77 25.42
CA LYS A 61 -18.80 -7.04 26.28
C LYS A 61 -17.61 -6.52 25.45
N PRO A 62 -17.84 -5.68 24.41
CA PRO A 62 -16.83 -5.35 23.40
C PRO A 62 -15.52 -4.83 24.00
N GLN A 63 -15.56 -3.91 24.97
CA GLN A 63 -14.37 -3.42 25.67
C GLN A 63 -13.55 -4.54 26.33
N MET A 64 -14.21 -5.53 26.95
CA MET A 64 -13.51 -6.67 27.56
C MET A 64 -12.91 -7.57 26.48
N ALA A 65 -13.66 -7.86 25.40
CA ALA A 65 -13.19 -8.69 24.30
C ALA A 65 -11.93 -8.09 23.65
N ALA A 66 -11.96 -6.80 23.31
CA ALA A 66 -10.81 -6.08 22.77
C ALA A 66 -9.59 -6.11 23.71
N THR A 67 -9.80 -5.87 25.00
CA THR A 67 -8.74 -5.81 26.02
C THR A 67 -8.17 -7.19 26.42
N GLU A 68 -8.95 -8.25 26.26
CA GLU A 68 -8.53 -9.64 26.49
C GLU A 68 -7.86 -10.23 25.25
N PHE A 69 -8.32 -9.85 24.06
CA PHE A 69 -7.75 -10.24 22.78
C PHE A 69 -6.40 -9.57 22.52
N SER A 70 -6.25 -8.27 22.76
CA SER A 70 -4.99 -7.56 22.49
C SER A 70 -3.81 -8.13 23.28
N LYS A 71 -4.07 -8.70 24.46
CA LYS A 71 -3.09 -9.44 25.29
C LYS A 71 -2.67 -10.80 24.72
N GLN A 72 -3.35 -11.29 23.69
CA GLN A 72 -3.06 -12.55 22.99
C GLN A 72 -2.38 -12.32 21.64
N THR A 73 -2.30 -11.07 21.15
CA THR A 73 -1.58 -10.74 19.92
C THR A 73 -0.09 -10.54 20.19
N PRO A 74 0.79 -10.64 19.18
CA PRO A 74 2.22 -10.34 19.34
C PRO A 74 2.55 -8.87 19.60
N TYR A 75 1.55 -7.98 19.67
CA TYR A 75 1.71 -6.52 19.67
C TYR A 75 0.96 -5.85 20.84
N SER A 76 0.81 -6.54 21.97
CA SER A 76 -0.01 -6.08 23.10
C SER A 76 0.54 -4.81 23.76
N LEU A 77 1.86 -4.59 23.73
CA LEU A 77 2.51 -3.38 24.25
C LEU A 77 2.28 -2.15 23.34
N LEU A 78 1.90 -2.36 22.08
CA LEU A 78 1.60 -1.30 21.11
C LEU A 78 0.09 -1.03 20.96
N PHE A 79 -0.76 -1.77 21.67
CA PHE A 79 -2.19 -1.48 21.76
C PHE A 79 -2.42 -0.21 22.59
N ARG A 80 -3.21 0.74 22.06
CA ARG A 80 -3.59 2.00 22.74
C ARG A 80 -4.95 1.93 23.42
N GLY A 81 -5.79 0.96 23.07
CA GLY A 81 -7.06 0.71 23.76
C GLY A 81 -8.24 0.44 22.83
N TYR A 82 -9.40 0.42 23.49
CA TYR A 82 -10.72 0.26 22.89
C TYR A 82 -11.51 1.56 23.06
N PHE A 83 -12.18 2.02 22.00
CA PHE A 83 -12.88 3.30 21.97
C PHE A 83 -14.23 3.18 21.24
N ASN A 84 -15.17 4.06 21.60
CA ASN A 84 -16.47 4.22 20.94
C ASN A 84 -16.57 5.52 20.12
N HIS A 85 -15.51 6.34 20.10
CA HIS A 85 -15.46 7.63 19.41
C HIS A 85 -14.07 7.82 18.81
N ASP A 86 -14.06 8.31 17.57
CA ASP A 86 -12.88 8.63 16.77
C ASP A 86 -11.92 9.60 17.48
N ALA A 87 -12.38 10.77 17.91
CA ALA A 87 -11.53 11.81 18.52
C ALA A 87 -10.80 11.34 19.80
N ALA A 88 -11.41 10.42 20.57
CA ALA A 88 -10.79 9.85 21.77
C ALA A 88 -9.69 8.82 21.42
N LEU A 89 -9.93 8.02 20.36
CA LEU A 89 -8.97 7.07 19.82
C LEU A 89 -7.80 7.81 19.17
N GLU A 90 -8.10 8.82 18.34
CA GLU A 90 -7.13 9.66 17.63
C GLU A 90 -6.15 10.32 18.61
N SER A 91 -6.68 10.94 19.67
CA SER A 91 -5.86 11.51 20.74
C SER A 91 -4.96 10.48 21.44
N ALA A 92 -5.43 9.23 21.61
CA ALA A 92 -4.66 8.17 22.26
C ALA A 92 -3.60 7.53 21.34
N LEU A 93 -3.81 7.52 20.03
CA LEU A 93 -2.79 7.13 19.04
C LEU A 93 -1.72 8.21 18.92
N TYR A 94 -2.09 9.46 18.63
CA TYR A 94 -1.12 10.54 18.39
C TYR A 94 -0.42 11.07 19.65
N GLN A 95 -0.81 10.64 20.85
CA GLN A 95 0.04 10.79 22.05
C GLN A 95 1.38 10.05 21.90
N TYR A 96 1.42 8.97 21.10
CA TYR A 96 2.63 8.21 20.78
C TYR A 96 2.74 8.01 19.25
N PRO A 97 3.03 9.07 18.48
CA PRO A 97 2.89 9.15 17.02
C PRO A 97 4.02 8.44 16.26
N GLU A 98 4.59 7.41 16.88
CA GLU A 98 5.76 6.63 16.47
C GLU A 98 5.34 5.28 15.90
N MET A 99 4.48 4.57 16.66
CA MET A 99 3.94 3.25 16.38
C MET A 99 2.80 2.97 17.37
N GLY A 100 1.78 2.25 16.94
CA GLY A 100 0.66 1.86 17.80
C GLY A 100 -0.57 1.45 17.01
N TRP A 101 -1.47 0.73 17.66
CA TRP A 101 -2.76 0.33 17.09
C TRP A 101 -3.89 0.42 18.11
N ALA A 102 -5.12 0.63 17.65
CA ALA A 102 -6.31 0.79 18.48
C ALA A 102 -7.53 0.14 17.83
N LEU A 103 -8.55 -0.15 18.65
CA LEU A 103 -9.84 -0.66 18.21
C LEU A 103 -10.92 0.40 18.42
N LEU A 104 -11.59 0.80 17.34
CA LEU A 104 -12.85 1.53 17.35
C LEU A 104 -13.99 0.53 17.26
N HIS A 105 -15.10 0.81 17.94
CA HIS A 105 -16.31 0.01 17.86
C HIS A 105 -17.56 0.89 17.87
N ASP A 106 -18.41 0.68 16.88
CA ASP A 106 -19.72 1.29 16.75
C ASP A 106 -20.82 0.22 16.79
N HIS A 107 -22.00 0.59 17.27
CA HIS A 107 -23.10 -0.35 17.48
C HIS A 107 -23.88 -0.72 16.20
N GLU A 108 -23.75 0.05 15.12
CA GLU A 108 -24.39 -0.21 13.82
C GLU A 108 -23.37 -0.66 12.76
N LEU A 109 -22.15 -0.11 12.77
CA LEU A 109 -21.08 -0.42 11.81
C LEU A 109 -20.15 -1.56 12.26
N GLY A 110 -20.12 -1.89 13.55
CA GLY A 110 -19.29 -3.00 14.08
C GLY A 110 -17.90 -2.54 14.52
N TRP A 111 -16.85 -3.12 13.94
CA TRP A 111 -15.46 -2.91 14.37
C TRP A 111 -14.63 -2.21 13.31
N GLN A 112 -13.63 -1.44 13.76
CA GLN A 112 -12.58 -0.89 12.90
C GLN A 112 -11.24 -0.87 13.66
N VAL A 113 -10.15 -1.22 12.98
CA VAL A 113 -8.78 -1.09 13.52
C VAL A 113 -8.13 0.16 12.95
N TRP A 114 -7.42 0.90 13.79
CA TRP A 114 -6.55 2.01 13.40
C TRP A 114 -5.10 1.65 13.74
N MET A 115 -4.14 1.96 12.86
CA MET A 115 -2.70 1.66 13.05
C MET A 115 -1.82 2.81 12.56
N ILE A 116 -0.82 3.25 13.34
CA ILE A 116 0.19 4.22 12.90
C ILE A 116 1.26 3.49 12.08
N PRO A 117 1.45 3.82 10.78
CA PRO A 117 2.42 3.12 9.92
C PRO A 117 3.85 3.63 10.09
N ALA A 118 4.03 4.90 10.47
CA ALA A 118 5.34 5.54 10.64
C ALA A 118 5.24 6.83 11.47
N LYS A 119 6.39 7.29 11.97
CA LYS A 119 6.57 8.60 12.60
C LYS A 119 5.88 9.71 11.80
N GLN A 120 5.11 10.56 12.49
CA GLN A 120 4.48 11.77 11.93
C GLN A 120 3.46 11.53 10.78
N ARG A 121 3.06 10.28 10.50
CA ARG A 121 2.02 9.97 9.51
C ARG A 121 0.65 9.77 10.16
N THR A 122 -0.40 10.01 9.39
CA THR A 122 -1.77 9.69 9.78
C THR A 122 -1.93 8.18 9.99
N ALA A 123 -2.90 7.77 10.81
CA ALA A 123 -3.19 6.37 11.01
C ALA A 123 -3.80 5.79 9.73
N LEU A 124 -3.54 4.52 9.46
CA LEU A 124 -4.29 3.70 8.53
C LEU A 124 -5.52 3.17 9.26
N LEU A 125 -6.67 3.13 8.56
CA LEU A 125 -7.93 2.63 9.08
C LEU A 125 -8.35 1.39 8.29
N SER A 126 -8.86 0.36 8.96
CA SER A 126 -9.54 -0.74 8.29
C SER A 126 -10.89 -0.29 7.74
N GLU A 127 -11.48 -1.10 6.85
CA GLU A 127 -12.93 -1.04 6.65
C GLU A 127 -13.67 -1.44 7.94
N TRP A 128 -14.94 -1.05 8.01
CA TRP A 128 -15.87 -1.48 9.06
C TRP A 128 -16.29 -2.94 8.81
N GLY A 129 -16.15 -3.80 9.82
CA GLY A 129 -16.43 -5.23 9.67
C GLY A 129 -16.58 -5.97 11.00
N ASN A 130 -16.47 -7.30 10.95
CA ASN A 130 -16.41 -8.11 12.16
C ASN A 130 -14.99 -8.19 12.75
N PHE A 131 -14.90 -8.54 14.03
CA PHE A 131 -13.65 -8.53 14.78
C PHE A 131 -12.52 -9.40 14.17
N SER A 132 -12.85 -10.48 13.44
CA SER A 132 -11.84 -11.28 12.71
C SER A 132 -11.29 -10.47 11.54
N GLU A 133 -12.16 -9.95 10.67
CA GLU A 133 -11.80 -9.23 9.44
C GLU A 133 -10.90 -8.02 9.72
N CYS A 134 -11.22 -7.22 10.73
CA CYS A 134 -10.42 -6.06 11.09
C CYS A 134 -9.03 -6.44 11.68
N TYR A 135 -8.90 -7.62 12.29
CA TYR A 135 -7.62 -8.13 12.77
C TYR A 135 -6.81 -8.82 11.67
N ASP A 136 -7.48 -9.57 10.79
CA ASP A 136 -6.86 -10.17 9.61
C ASP A 136 -6.26 -9.04 8.72
N TRP A 137 -6.99 -7.93 8.53
CA TRP A 137 -6.48 -6.68 7.93
C TRP A 137 -5.27 -6.10 8.68
N LEU A 138 -5.28 -6.06 10.03
CA LEU A 138 -4.13 -5.55 10.81
C LEU A 138 -2.86 -6.38 10.54
N ILE A 139 -3.01 -7.70 10.39
CA ILE A 139 -1.90 -8.60 10.07
C ILE A 139 -1.42 -8.41 8.62
N GLU A 140 -2.32 -8.14 7.67
CA GLU A 140 -1.95 -7.76 6.29
C GLU A 140 -1.17 -6.44 6.27
N GLN A 141 -1.68 -5.37 6.90
CA GLN A 141 -0.97 -4.09 6.94
C GLN A 141 0.37 -4.20 7.68
N GLN A 142 0.46 -5.02 8.73
CA GLN A 142 1.72 -5.26 9.41
C GLN A 142 2.74 -6.05 8.56
N GLN A 143 2.30 -6.89 7.61
CA GLN A 143 3.21 -7.51 6.64
C GLN A 143 3.74 -6.50 5.60
N LEU A 144 2.91 -5.54 5.20
CA LEU A 144 3.27 -4.46 4.27
C LEU A 144 4.20 -3.43 4.92
N TYR A 145 3.75 -2.78 6.00
CA TYR A 145 4.42 -1.64 6.63
C TYR A 145 5.46 -2.03 7.69
N LYS A 146 5.36 -3.23 8.29
CA LYS A 146 6.30 -3.76 9.32
C LYS A 146 6.54 -2.80 10.50
N CYS A 147 5.54 -1.97 10.80
CA CYS A 147 5.62 -0.83 11.71
C CYS A 147 5.45 -1.15 13.19
N LEU A 148 4.72 -2.23 13.52
CA LEU A 148 4.54 -2.70 14.89
C LEU A 148 5.71 -3.62 15.27
N ILE A 149 6.50 -3.21 16.25
CA ILE A 149 7.53 -4.06 16.86
C ILE A 149 6.85 -5.09 17.77
N SER A 150 7.26 -6.36 17.72
CA SER A 150 6.65 -7.40 18.56
C SER A 150 6.98 -7.20 20.05
N ASP A 151 6.12 -7.68 20.93
CA ASP A 151 6.33 -7.68 22.37
C ASP A 151 7.60 -8.43 22.81
N ILE A 152 8.07 -9.39 22.00
CA ILE A 152 9.31 -10.13 22.23
C ILE A 152 10.50 -9.21 21.92
N ASP A 153 10.49 -8.57 20.75
CA ASP A 153 11.57 -7.70 20.31
C ASP A 153 11.68 -6.44 21.17
N LEU A 154 10.54 -5.82 21.53
CA LEU A 154 10.48 -4.71 22.49
C LEU A 154 11.13 -5.08 23.84
N ARG A 155 10.86 -6.29 24.36
CA ARG A 155 11.47 -6.79 25.60
C ARG A 155 12.97 -7.07 25.42
N LEU A 156 13.40 -7.63 24.29
CA LEU A 156 14.81 -7.87 23.99
C LEU A 156 15.61 -6.56 23.87
N HIS A 157 15.07 -5.54 23.20
CA HIS A 157 15.65 -4.20 23.17
C HIS A 157 15.74 -3.57 24.57
N ALA A 158 14.68 -3.68 25.38
CA ALA A 158 14.65 -3.18 26.75
C ALA A 158 15.60 -3.93 27.72
N VAL A 159 16.05 -5.14 27.38
CA VAL A 159 17.10 -5.88 28.12
C VAL A 159 18.48 -5.40 27.68
N ARG A 160 18.78 -5.34 26.37
CA ARG A 160 20.09 -4.87 25.85
C ARG A 160 20.47 -3.49 26.39
N LEU A 161 19.52 -2.56 26.40
CA LEU A 161 19.72 -1.21 26.94
C LEU A 161 20.06 -1.19 28.46
N LYS A 162 19.66 -2.22 29.22
CA LYS A 162 20.00 -2.35 30.65
C LYS A 162 21.37 -2.99 30.86
N ASP A 163 21.77 -3.92 30.01
CA ASP A 163 23.11 -4.52 30.04
C ASP A 163 24.19 -3.49 29.64
N GLU A 164 23.92 -2.66 28.63
CA GLU A 164 24.80 -1.57 28.20
C GLU A 164 24.98 -0.51 29.30
N VAL A 165 23.88 -0.06 29.92
CA VAL A 165 23.94 0.89 31.06
C VAL A 165 24.66 0.30 32.28
N SER A 166 24.68 -1.03 32.44
CA SER A 166 25.36 -1.70 33.57
C SER A 166 26.89 -1.79 33.43
N THR A 167 27.47 -1.33 32.32
CA THR A 167 28.93 -1.41 32.06
C THR A 167 29.65 -0.06 31.96
N ALA A 168 28.93 1.07 32.07
CA ALA A 168 29.50 2.42 32.00
C ALA A 168 29.73 3.04 33.40
N PRO A 169 30.89 3.67 33.67
CA PRO A 169 31.10 4.41 34.92
C PRO A 169 30.31 5.73 34.91
N SER A 170 29.61 5.99 36.02
CA SER A 170 28.65 7.10 36.18
C SER A 170 29.19 8.49 35.82
N CYS A 171 28.51 9.18 34.89
CA CYS A 171 28.55 10.62 34.73
C CYS A 171 27.29 11.13 33.99
N VAL A 172 26.62 12.14 34.56
CA VAL A 172 25.45 12.89 34.02
C VAL A 172 24.16 12.06 33.83
N ALA A 173 23.05 12.55 34.39
CA ALA A 173 21.73 11.95 34.27
C ALA A 173 20.78 12.82 33.42
N ALA A 174 20.06 12.20 32.49
CA ALA A 174 18.84 12.73 31.88
C ALA A 174 17.99 11.58 31.29
N SER A 175 16.67 11.68 31.43
CA SER A 175 15.66 10.98 30.62
C SER A 175 15.79 9.45 30.44
N VAL A 176 15.51 8.68 31.51
CA VAL A 176 15.07 7.27 31.38
C VAL A 176 13.76 7.09 32.15
N ASP A 177 12.67 7.54 31.52
CA ASP A 177 11.29 7.22 31.88
C ASP A 177 10.46 7.16 30.57
N ILE A 178 9.31 6.47 30.60
CA ILE A 178 8.53 5.98 29.44
C ILE A 178 9.07 4.65 28.84
N LEU A 179 8.72 3.52 29.48
CA LEU A 179 8.35 2.24 28.82
C LEU A 179 7.82 1.21 29.84
N LEU A 180 6.77 1.58 30.58
CA LEU A 180 5.95 0.66 31.39
C LEU A 180 4.45 1.00 31.21
N PRO A 181 3.51 0.08 31.52
CA PRO A 181 2.13 0.16 31.04
C PRO A 181 1.33 1.34 31.60
N ILE A 182 0.49 1.95 30.75
CA ILE A 182 -0.53 2.91 31.17
C ILE A 182 -1.69 2.13 31.80
N GLU A 183 -1.77 2.11 33.12
CA GLU A 183 -3.00 1.71 33.82
C GLU A 183 -4.05 2.82 33.71
N ALA A 184 -5.31 2.44 33.47
CA ALA A 184 -6.37 3.39 33.12
C ALA A 184 -6.82 4.23 34.34
N ILE A 185 -6.76 5.56 34.21
CA ILE A 185 -7.25 6.50 35.22
C ILE A 185 -8.44 7.30 34.67
N ASN A 186 -9.65 6.84 34.97
CA ASN A 186 -10.84 7.70 35.01
C ASN A 186 -10.92 8.36 36.39
N LYS A 187 -11.00 9.69 36.48
CA LYS A 187 -11.69 10.42 37.57
C LYS A 187 -11.86 11.92 37.28
N ASP A 188 -12.96 12.46 37.80
CA ASP A 188 -13.38 13.86 37.67
C ASP A 188 -12.50 14.86 38.45
N GLY A 189 -12.46 16.13 38.04
CA GLY A 189 -11.75 17.19 38.80
C GLY A 189 -11.78 18.59 38.19
N SER A 190 -12.87 19.32 38.42
CA SER A 190 -13.17 20.72 38.05
C SER A 190 -12.14 21.82 38.43
N VAL A 191 -12.36 23.05 37.89
CA VAL A 191 -11.71 24.36 38.20
C VAL A 191 -10.35 24.60 37.49
N ASP A 192 -10.02 25.63 36.69
CA ASP A 192 -10.58 26.96 36.25
C ASP A 192 -9.70 28.17 36.68
N LEU A 193 -9.24 28.98 35.70
CA LEU A 193 -8.46 30.25 35.78
C LEU A 193 -7.06 30.19 36.48
N ASP A 194 -6.05 31.07 36.22
CA ASP A 194 -5.95 32.34 35.47
C ASP A 194 -4.48 32.67 35.04
N HIS A 195 -4.31 33.74 34.22
CA HIS A 195 -3.11 34.56 33.94
C HIS A 195 -1.87 33.93 33.22
N ARG A 196 -0.92 34.71 32.68
CA ARG A 196 -0.86 35.86 31.73
C ARG A 196 0.57 36.47 31.69
N ASP A 197 0.98 36.90 30.50
CA ASP A 197 1.91 38.01 30.17
C ASP A 197 3.36 38.07 30.75
N LYS A 198 4.37 37.83 29.88
CA LYS A 198 5.41 38.80 29.38
C LYS A 198 6.50 38.07 28.55
N GLN A 199 7.07 38.55 27.42
CA GLN A 199 7.64 39.87 27.00
C GLN A 199 9.02 40.20 27.65
N ILE A 200 10.06 40.71 26.96
CA ILE A 200 10.37 40.93 25.51
C ILE A 200 11.88 41.36 25.33
N ASN A 201 12.39 41.59 24.10
CA ASN A 201 13.66 42.31 23.72
C ASN A 201 15.04 41.63 24.01
N GLU A 202 16.23 41.95 23.44
CA GLU A 202 16.80 42.78 22.32
C GLU A 202 18.34 42.42 22.18
N VAL A 203 19.18 42.83 21.19
CA VAL A 203 19.15 42.93 19.70
C VAL A 203 20.57 43.25 19.14
N ASP A 204 20.87 42.94 17.85
CA ASP A 204 22.03 43.36 17.01
C ASP A 204 23.49 42.96 17.43
N LEU A 205 24.50 42.83 16.54
CA LEU A 205 24.92 43.60 15.34
C LEU A 205 25.53 42.75 14.18
N LEU A 206 25.70 43.39 13.00
CA LEU A 206 26.26 42.85 11.73
C LEU A 206 27.61 43.49 11.33
N LEU A 207 28.44 42.80 10.51
CA LEU A 207 28.93 43.23 9.16
C LEU A 207 30.19 42.50 8.60
N ASP A 208 30.32 42.48 7.27
CA ASP A 208 31.35 41.80 6.44
C ASP A 208 32.69 42.55 6.23
N ASN A 209 33.78 41.86 5.79
CA ASN A 209 34.29 41.95 4.39
C ASN A 209 35.55 41.15 3.94
N SER A 210 35.54 40.88 2.62
CA SER A 210 36.55 40.54 1.55
C SER A 210 38.03 41.00 1.70
N ASN A 211 39.08 40.58 0.95
CA ASN A 211 39.37 39.61 -0.18
C ASN A 211 40.94 39.44 -0.31
N THR A 212 41.63 38.72 -1.24
CA THR A 212 41.30 37.84 -2.42
C THR A 212 42.14 36.51 -2.37
N ASP A 213 43.01 35.97 -3.28
CA ASP A 213 43.57 36.26 -4.63
C ASP A 213 44.23 35.02 -5.35
N LYS A 214 44.93 35.19 -6.49
CA LYS A 214 45.49 34.13 -7.41
C LYS A 214 46.93 34.50 -7.94
N PRO A 215 47.56 33.98 -9.06
CA PRO A 215 47.22 32.94 -10.08
C PRO A 215 48.29 31.87 -10.47
N GLU A 216 47.82 30.76 -11.10
CA GLU A 216 48.21 30.05 -12.38
C GLU A 216 49.54 30.29 -13.17
N PRO A 217 49.85 29.55 -14.31
CA PRO A 217 49.56 28.16 -14.79
C PRO A 217 50.74 27.42 -15.54
N SER A 218 50.56 26.18 -16.08
CA SER A 218 51.12 25.66 -17.40
C SER A 218 51.03 24.12 -17.65
N SER A 219 51.29 23.64 -18.88
CA SER A 219 51.13 22.26 -19.47
C SER A 219 52.00 22.11 -20.77
N PRO A 220 52.00 21.04 -21.65
CA PRO A 220 51.19 19.79 -21.80
C PRO A 220 51.99 18.50 -22.27
N ASP A 221 51.36 17.61 -23.08
CA ASP A 221 51.88 16.48 -23.94
C ASP A 221 52.42 15.18 -23.27
N THR A 222 52.45 13.98 -23.90
CA THR A 222 52.12 13.49 -25.28
C THR A 222 51.55 12.04 -25.28
N ALA A 223 51.09 11.51 -26.43
CA ALA A 223 50.71 10.09 -26.66
C ALA A 223 51.34 9.48 -27.92
N PRO A 224 51.36 8.14 -28.08
CA PRO A 224 51.20 7.52 -29.41
C PRO A 224 50.33 6.23 -29.46
N LEU A 225 50.04 5.77 -30.69
CA LEU A 225 49.31 4.54 -31.07
C LEU A 225 50.23 3.57 -31.86
N VAL A 226 49.66 2.49 -32.46
CA VAL A 226 50.23 1.53 -33.45
C VAL A 226 50.89 0.27 -32.83
N LEU A 227 50.75 -0.98 -33.35
CA LEU A 227 49.73 -1.67 -34.18
C LEU A 227 50.02 -3.20 -34.22
N ILE A 228 48.97 -4.03 -34.26
CA ILE A 228 48.86 -5.46 -34.71
C ILE A 228 50.14 -6.32 -34.86
N GLU A 229 50.15 -7.48 -34.20
CA GLU A 229 50.53 -8.77 -34.82
C GLU A 229 49.59 -9.90 -34.35
N GLN A 230 49.37 -10.92 -35.20
CA GLN A 230 48.57 -12.11 -34.91
C GLN A 230 49.09 -13.29 -35.76
N PRO A 231 49.32 -14.47 -35.18
CA PRO A 231 48.95 -15.69 -35.90
C PRO A 231 48.35 -16.80 -35.02
N THR A 232 47.12 -17.17 -35.36
CA THR A 232 46.60 -18.55 -35.51
C THR A 232 47.33 -19.71 -34.83
N HIS A 233 46.67 -20.39 -33.88
CA HIS A 233 46.44 -21.85 -33.94
C HIS A 233 45.34 -22.30 -32.96
N ALA A 234 44.63 -23.38 -33.31
CA ALA A 234 43.61 -24.07 -32.52
C ALA A 234 43.50 -25.55 -33.02
N PRO A 235 42.78 -26.46 -32.35
CA PRO A 235 42.13 -26.37 -31.03
C PRO A 235 42.63 -27.45 -30.03
N SER A 236 42.13 -27.42 -28.80
CA SER A 236 42.01 -28.61 -27.92
C SER A 236 40.89 -28.36 -26.90
N GLU A 237 39.95 -29.29 -26.80
CA GLU A 237 38.90 -29.31 -25.78
C GLU A 237 39.35 -30.24 -24.63
N GLU A 238 39.31 -29.79 -23.38
CA GLU A 238 39.05 -30.71 -22.26
C GLU A 238 38.50 -29.99 -21.00
N HIS A 239 37.20 -30.19 -20.80
CA HIS A 239 36.47 -30.28 -19.52
C HIS A 239 36.84 -29.38 -18.31
N LEU A 240 35.95 -28.42 -18.08
CA LEU A 240 35.23 -28.22 -16.80
C LEU A 240 36.04 -28.25 -15.49
N ASN A 241 36.34 -27.05 -14.96
CA ASN A 241 36.12 -26.78 -13.53
C ASN A 241 35.91 -25.26 -13.28
N SER A 242 34.94 -24.68 -13.99
CA SER A 242 34.43 -23.35 -13.67
C SER A 242 33.65 -23.40 -12.35
N THR A 243 34.39 -23.27 -11.23
CA THR A 243 33.79 -22.94 -9.94
C THR A 243 33.00 -21.65 -10.14
N MET A 244 31.67 -21.70 -10.01
CA MET A 244 30.84 -20.51 -10.14
C MET A 244 31.23 -19.53 -9.03
N ALA A 245 31.96 -18.48 -9.39
CA ALA A 245 32.21 -17.37 -8.49
C ALA A 245 30.85 -16.80 -8.10
N SER A 246 30.48 -16.95 -6.83
CA SER A 246 29.26 -16.36 -6.31
C SER A 246 29.42 -14.85 -6.34
N VAL A 247 28.76 -14.19 -7.30
CA VAL A 247 28.73 -12.73 -7.38
C VAL A 247 28.02 -12.23 -6.13
N GLU A 248 28.77 -11.60 -5.23
CA GLU A 248 28.24 -10.93 -4.05
C GLU A 248 27.59 -9.62 -4.52
N LEU A 249 26.30 -9.68 -4.87
CA LEU A 249 25.50 -8.48 -5.03
C LEU A 249 25.54 -7.65 -3.73
N PRO A 250 25.60 -6.30 -3.83
CA PRO A 250 25.55 -5.45 -2.65
C PRO A 250 24.18 -5.58 -1.96
N GLU A 251 24.12 -5.47 -0.63
CA GLU A 251 22.84 -5.52 0.09
C GLU A 251 21.90 -4.34 -0.23
N GLN A 252 22.47 -3.24 -0.76
CA GLN A 252 21.77 -2.00 -1.05
C GLN A 252 22.25 -1.39 -2.38
N VAL A 253 21.36 -0.65 -3.04
CA VAL A 253 21.63 -0.01 -4.33
C VAL A 253 20.98 1.38 -4.38
N GLN A 254 21.68 2.34 -5.00
CA GLN A 254 21.19 3.72 -5.13
C GLN A 254 20.48 3.93 -6.48
N ILE A 255 19.21 4.33 -6.42
CA ILE A 255 18.32 4.66 -7.53
C ILE A 255 17.84 6.10 -7.33
N ALA A 256 18.26 7.01 -8.21
CA ALA A 256 18.06 8.46 -8.03
C ALA A 256 18.45 8.89 -6.59
N GLN A 257 17.60 9.64 -5.90
CA GLN A 257 17.78 10.03 -4.49
C GLN A 257 17.63 8.90 -3.46
N TYR A 258 17.13 7.72 -3.82
CA TYR A 258 16.74 6.67 -2.86
C TYR A 258 17.71 5.50 -2.74
N THR A 259 17.87 5.02 -1.50
CA THR A 259 18.54 3.76 -1.20
C THR A 259 17.51 2.63 -1.17
N ALA A 260 17.69 1.63 -2.03
CA ALA A 260 16.87 0.42 -2.05
C ALA A 260 17.66 -0.78 -1.52
N ARG A 261 17.03 -1.60 -0.67
CA ARG A 261 17.58 -2.88 -0.23
C ARG A 261 17.29 -3.96 -1.27
N ILE A 262 18.31 -4.70 -1.70
CA ILE A 262 18.18 -5.84 -2.61
C ILE A 262 17.72 -7.08 -1.83
N GLN A 263 16.69 -7.78 -2.31
CA GLN A 263 16.17 -9.01 -1.71
C GLN A 263 15.97 -10.10 -2.76
N LYS A 264 16.23 -11.35 -2.39
CA LYS A 264 16.02 -12.51 -3.27
C LYS A 264 14.54 -12.91 -3.25
N LEU A 265 13.92 -12.95 -4.42
CA LEU A 265 12.54 -13.38 -4.59
C LEU A 265 12.39 -14.85 -4.17
N GLN A 266 11.36 -15.15 -3.38
CA GLN A 266 11.08 -16.50 -2.92
C GLN A 266 10.31 -17.26 -4.01
N ASN A 267 10.71 -18.51 -4.29
CA ASN A 267 10.10 -19.40 -5.29
C ASN A 267 10.41 -19.06 -6.78
N ILE A 268 11.27 -18.08 -7.06
CA ILE A 268 11.87 -17.87 -8.40
C ILE A 268 13.19 -18.65 -8.50
N ASP A 269 13.52 -19.16 -9.69
CA ASP A 269 14.82 -19.77 -9.97
C ASP A 269 15.94 -18.75 -9.81
N ALA A 270 16.88 -19.03 -8.91
CA ALA A 270 18.04 -18.16 -8.63
C ALA A 270 18.94 -17.96 -9.86
N GLN A 271 18.88 -18.83 -10.87
CA GLN A 271 19.59 -18.64 -12.15
C GLN A 271 19.06 -17.46 -12.97
N LEU A 272 17.84 -16.97 -12.68
CA LEU A 272 17.24 -15.83 -13.38
C LEU A 272 17.74 -14.47 -12.88
N ALA A 273 18.59 -14.43 -11.85
CA ALA A 273 19.26 -13.22 -11.36
C ALA A 273 18.31 -12.01 -11.16
N LEU A 274 17.10 -12.30 -10.69
CA LEU A 274 16.00 -11.35 -10.49
C LEU A 274 15.79 -11.11 -8.99
N TYR A 275 15.78 -9.85 -8.60
CA TYR A 275 15.74 -9.40 -7.21
C TYR A 275 14.63 -8.38 -7.00
N GLU A 276 14.04 -8.39 -5.80
CA GLU A 276 13.12 -7.34 -5.34
C GLU A 276 13.92 -6.19 -4.75
N LEU A 277 13.46 -4.95 -4.99
CA LEU A 277 14.05 -3.74 -4.41
C LEU A 277 13.04 -3.06 -3.47
N GLN A 278 13.34 -3.02 -2.18
CA GLN A 278 12.53 -2.28 -1.20
C GLN A 278 13.22 -0.96 -0.86
N PHE A 279 12.61 0.17 -1.25
CA PHE A 279 13.08 1.51 -0.90
C PHE A 279 13.03 1.71 0.61
N ILE A 280 14.19 2.04 1.21
CA ILE A 280 14.32 2.25 2.65
C ILE A 280 13.73 3.61 3.04
N ASP A 281 13.92 4.62 2.19
CA ASP A 281 13.52 6.00 2.45
C ASP A 281 12.03 6.29 2.15
N GLN A 282 11.37 5.41 1.39
CA GLN A 282 9.97 5.55 0.93
C GLN A 282 9.27 4.16 0.86
N PRO A 283 8.98 3.52 2.01
CA PRO A 283 8.34 2.20 2.01
C PRO A 283 6.93 2.23 1.41
N GLU A 284 6.22 3.36 1.41
CA GLU A 284 4.85 3.46 0.91
C GLU A 284 4.75 3.35 -0.62
N LEU A 285 5.87 3.52 -1.35
CA LEU A 285 5.90 3.23 -2.79
C LEU A 285 5.44 1.80 -3.10
N THR A 286 5.71 0.83 -2.20
CA THR A 286 5.28 -0.57 -2.34
C THR A 286 3.76 -0.77 -2.46
N THR A 287 2.96 0.24 -2.06
CA THR A 287 1.49 0.23 -2.21
C THR A 287 1.02 0.53 -3.63
N GLN A 288 1.82 1.27 -4.41
CA GLN A 288 1.51 1.72 -5.78
C GLN A 288 2.47 1.13 -6.83
N LEU A 289 3.60 0.56 -6.41
CA LEU A 289 4.70 0.14 -7.28
C LEU A 289 5.49 -1.02 -6.66
N ASP A 290 5.52 -2.18 -7.32
CA ASP A 290 6.58 -3.17 -7.10
C ASP A 290 7.85 -2.78 -7.88
N VAL A 291 9.03 -3.11 -7.37
CA VAL A 291 10.30 -2.76 -8.01
C VAL A 291 11.23 -3.96 -8.08
N LEU A 292 11.70 -4.26 -9.29
CA LEU A 292 12.55 -5.41 -9.61
C LEU A 292 13.85 -5.00 -10.28
N LEU A 293 14.91 -5.74 -9.99
CA LEU A 293 16.22 -5.63 -10.60
C LEU A 293 16.65 -6.97 -11.20
N HIS A 294 16.89 -6.99 -12.50
CA HIS A 294 17.55 -8.09 -13.20
C HIS A 294 19.03 -7.74 -13.38
N THR A 295 19.95 -8.49 -12.76
CA THR A 295 21.39 -8.26 -12.94
C THR A 295 22.25 -9.45 -12.53
N THR A 296 23.19 -9.84 -13.39
CA THR A 296 24.16 -10.93 -13.17
C THR A 296 25.44 -10.50 -12.45
N ASP A 297 25.76 -9.21 -12.49
CA ASP A 297 27.04 -8.61 -12.06
C ASP A 297 26.86 -7.43 -11.08
N GLY A 298 25.67 -6.85 -11.01
CA GLY A 298 25.35 -5.67 -10.18
C GLY A 298 25.64 -4.32 -10.85
N THR A 299 26.27 -4.29 -12.03
CA THR A 299 26.80 -3.04 -12.64
C THR A 299 25.98 -2.54 -13.81
N ASP A 300 25.59 -3.41 -14.73
CA ASP A 300 25.23 -2.98 -16.09
C ASP A 300 23.75 -2.60 -16.28
N TRP A 301 22.92 -2.85 -15.26
CA TRP A 301 21.48 -2.57 -15.25
C TRP A 301 21.13 -1.09 -15.44
N LYS A 302 22.03 -0.15 -15.07
CA LYS A 302 21.80 1.30 -15.25
C LYS A 302 21.79 1.73 -16.72
N ASN A 303 22.45 0.96 -17.59
CA ASN A 303 22.54 1.23 -19.02
C ASN A 303 21.37 0.61 -19.83
N GLN A 304 20.49 -0.15 -19.17
CA GLN A 304 19.35 -0.82 -19.80
C GLN A 304 18.09 0.06 -19.76
N PRO A 305 17.08 -0.18 -20.62
CA PRO A 305 15.80 0.51 -20.55
C PRO A 305 15.07 0.20 -19.24
N LEU A 306 14.25 1.16 -18.78
CA LEU A 306 13.36 0.98 -17.65
C LEU A 306 11.99 0.57 -18.17
N TYR A 307 11.42 -0.50 -17.60
CA TYR A 307 10.11 -1.01 -17.99
C TYR A 307 9.09 -0.80 -16.87
N LEU A 308 7.96 -0.17 -17.19
CA LEU A 308 6.84 0.06 -16.28
C LEU A 308 5.64 -0.77 -16.74
N ALA A 309 5.26 -1.76 -15.95
CA ALA A 309 4.14 -2.65 -16.18
C ALA A 309 2.93 -2.31 -15.30
N GLU A 310 1.73 -2.67 -15.76
CA GLU A 310 0.46 -2.49 -15.06
C GLU A 310 -0.07 -3.86 -14.60
N GLN A 311 -0.17 -4.07 -13.28
CA GLN A 311 -0.62 -5.32 -12.69
C GLN A 311 -2.13 -5.29 -12.41
N ILE A 312 -2.81 -6.35 -12.82
CA ILE A 312 -4.22 -6.62 -12.56
C ILE A 312 -4.38 -7.95 -11.82
N ASN A 313 -5.50 -8.16 -11.13
CA ASN A 313 -5.85 -9.48 -10.62
C ASN A 313 -6.53 -10.32 -11.72
N THR A 314 -6.80 -11.60 -11.43
CA THR A 314 -7.52 -12.54 -12.32
C THR A 314 -8.99 -12.16 -12.62
N GLU A 315 -9.48 -11.03 -12.11
CA GLU A 315 -10.80 -10.45 -12.40
C GLU A 315 -10.69 -9.13 -13.21
N GLY A 316 -9.46 -8.74 -13.61
CA GLY A 316 -9.18 -7.50 -14.33
C GLY A 316 -9.17 -6.22 -13.49
N ARG A 317 -9.21 -6.31 -12.16
CA ARG A 317 -9.10 -5.15 -11.26
C ARG A 317 -7.64 -4.71 -11.16
N PHE A 318 -7.37 -3.41 -11.31
CA PHE A 318 -6.03 -2.86 -11.13
C PHE A 318 -5.53 -3.03 -9.69
N ILE A 319 -4.28 -3.46 -9.54
CA ILE A 319 -3.63 -3.64 -8.24
C ILE A 319 -2.62 -2.51 -8.01
N LYS A 320 -1.55 -2.48 -8.79
CA LYS A 320 -0.45 -1.52 -8.73
C LYS A 320 0.43 -1.61 -9.98
N TYR A 321 1.40 -0.70 -10.11
CA TYR A 321 2.42 -0.77 -11.14
C TYR A 321 3.56 -1.73 -10.76
N LEU A 322 4.43 -2.04 -11.71
CA LEU A 322 5.67 -2.80 -11.54
C LEU A 322 6.78 -2.14 -12.36
N LEU A 323 7.86 -1.71 -11.71
CA LEU A 323 9.07 -1.16 -12.34
C LEU A 323 10.16 -2.22 -12.41
N LEU A 324 10.67 -2.51 -13.61
CA LEU A 324 11.73 -3.47 -13.86
C LEU A 324 12.98 -2.79 -14.46
N PHE A 325 14.10 -2.94 -13.76
CA PHE A 325 15.43 -2.53 -14.20
C PHE A 325 16.22 -3.71 -14.77
N GLY A 326 17.13 -3.43 -15.73
CA GLY A 326 18.18 -4.38 -16.13
C GLY A 326 17.76 -5.50 -17.09
N ALA A 327 16.53 -5.49 -17.60
CA ALA A 327 16.14 -6.35 -18.72
C ALA A 327 16.76 -5.83 -20.02
N GLN A 328 17.45 -6.69 -20.77
CA GLN A 328 18.21 -6.30 -21.98
C GLN A 328 17.33 -6.16 -23.23
N THR A 329 16.12 -6.74 -23.20
CA THR A 329 15.19 -6.75 -24.33
C THR A 329 13.74 -6.64 -23.86
N GLN A 330 12.86 -6.15 -24.74
CA GLN A 330 11.41 -6.11 -24.48
C GLN A 330 10.85 -7.51 -24.17
N MET A 331 11.31 -8.56 -24.87
CA MET A 331 10.87 -9.95 -24.62
C MET A 331 11.32 -10.46 -23.26
N GLU A 332 12.49 -10.07 -22.78
CA GLU A 332 12.96 -10.38 -21.43
C GLU A 332 12.15 -9.62 -20.38
N ALA A 333 11.88 -8.33 -20.60
CA ALA A 333 11.06 -7.52 -19.71
C ALA A 333 9.64 -8.10 -19.55
N ILE A 334 9.03 -8.54 -20.66
CA ILE A 334 7.74 -9.26 -20.65
C ILE A 334 7.87 -10.56 -19.82
N ARG A 335 8.85 -11.41 -20.11
CA ARG A 335 9.05 -12.70 -19.43
C ARG A 335 9.23 -12.55 -17.92
N LEU A 336 10.09 -11.64 -17.47
CA LEU A 336 10.41 -11.44 -16.06
C LEU A 336 9.23 -10.83 -15.31
N SER A 337 8.54 -9.85 -15.91
CA SER A 337 7.35 -9.22 -15.33
C SER A 337 6.20 -10.24 -15.19
N GLN A 338 5.97 -11.09 -16.21
CA GLN A 338 4.97 -12.15 -16.16
C GLN A 338 5.26 -13.17 -15.06
N LEU A 339 6.53 -13.60 -14.92
CA LEU A 339 6.93 -14.57 -13.90
C LEU A 339 6.71 -14.04 -12.48
N PHE A 340 7.06 -12.78 -12.23
CA PHE A 340 6.79 -12.13 -10.94
C PHE A 340 5.28 -12.04 -10.68
N CYS A 341 4.48 -11.59 -11.64
CA CYS A 341 3.03 -11.45 -11.45
C CYS A 341 2.37 -12.81 -11.15
N GLN A 342 2.75 -13.88 -11.84
CA GLN A 342 2.23 -15.24 -11.61
C GLN A 342 2.48 -15.75 -10.19
N GLN A 343 3.63 -15.42 -9.57
CA GLN A 343 3.93 -15.76 -8.17
C GLN A 343 2.92 -15.14 -7.20
N HIS A 344 2.42 -13.94 -7.50
CA HIS A 344 1.48 -13.19 -6.66
C HIS A 344 0.00 -13.39 -7.08
N GLN A 345 -0.29 -14.29 -8.03
CA GLN A 345 -1.62 -14.47 -8.64
C GLN A 345 -2.13 -13.20 -9.36
N HIS A 346 -1.20 -12.38 -9.86
CA HIS A 346 -1.45 -11.22 -10.69
C HIS A 346 -1.26 -11.57 -12.18
N GLU A 347 -1.88 -10.77 -13.04
CA GLU A 347 -1.70 -10.77 -14.50
C GLU A 347 -1.21 -9.38 -14.97
N LEU A 348 -0.69 -9.29 -16.19
CA LEU A 348 -0.24 -8.03 -16.78
C LEU A 348 -1.26 -7.48 -17.76
N ALA A 349 -1.67 -6.22 -17.55
CA ALA A 349 -2.50 -5.49 -18.51
C ALA A 349 -1.66 -4.87 -19.64
N ALA A 350 -0.53 -4.24 -19.28
CA ALA A 350 0.41 -3.62 -20.22
C ALA A 350 1.84 -3.52 -19.68
N ILE A 351 2.79 -3.29 -20.60
CA ILE A 351 4.16 -2.87 -20.30
C ILE A 351 4.53 -1.69 -21.20
N LYS A 352 5.18 -0.70 -20.60
CA LYS A 352 5.64 0.54 -21.22
C LYS A 352 7.13 0.74 -20.95
N VAL A 353 7.82 1.53 -21.77
CA VAL A 353 9.20 1.98 -21.53
C VAL A 353 9.20 3.40 -21.01
N MET A 354 9.97 3.66 -19.96
CA MET A 354 10.14 4.99 -19.36
C MET A 354 11.61 5.43 -19.39
N THR A 355 11.82 6.75 -19.35
CA THR A 355 13.16 7.37 -19.29
C THR A 355 13.67 7.46 -17.85
N TRP A 356 14.97 7.67 -17.68
CA TRP A 356 15.56 8.05 -16.39
C TRP A 356 14.97 9.38 -15.87
N ASP A 357 14.76 10.37 -16.74
CA ASP A 357 14.14 11.65 -16.39
C ASP A 357 12.73 11.48 -15.78
N ASN A 358 11.94 10.54 -16.31
CA ASN A 358 10.60 10.23 -15.80
C ASN A 358 10.67 9.45 -14.47
N LEU A 359 11.73 8.67 -14.24
CA LEU A 359 11.98 8.04 -12.94
C LEU A 359 12.38 9.07 -11.88
N GLU A 360 13.26 10.03 -12.19
CA GLU A 360 13.66 11.07 -11.24
C GLU A 360 12.47 11.97 -10.87
N GLN A 361 11.58 12.25 -11.84
CA GLN A 361 10.29 12.91 -11.57
C GLN A 361 9.37 12.06 -10.69
N LEU A 362 9.23 10.76 -10.96
CA LEU A 362 8.45 9.84 -10.12
C LEU A 362 9.01 9.78 -8.68
N CYS A 363 10.33 9.73 -8.53
CA CYS A 363 10.99 9.74 -7.23
C CYS A 363 10.82 11.09 -6.51
N THR A 364 10.56 12.18 -7.24
CA THR A 364 10.35 13.52 -6.65
C THR A 364 8.87 13.80 -6.33
N ALA A 365 7.94 13.17 -7.05
CA ALA A 365 6.50 13.29 -6.81
C ALA A 365 5.76 11.96 -7.10
N PRO A 366 5.76 11.01 -6.14
CA PRO A 366 5.10 9.70 -6.29
C PRO A 366 3.64 9.76 -6.75
N ASP A 367 2.87 10.74 -6.27
CA ASP A 367 1.46 10.95 -6.65
C ASP A 367 1.23 11.24 -8.15
N GLN A 368 2.30 11.46 -8.93
CA GLN A 368 2.26 11.68 -10.38
C GLN A 368 2.56 10.41 -11.20
N LEU A 369 2.69 9.23 -10.58
CA LEU A 369 2.98 7.96 -11.26
C LEU A 369 2.03 7.70 -12.44
N TYR A 370 0.73 7.93 -12.26
CA TYR A 370 -0.25 7.83 -13.34
C TYR A 370 0.12 8.72 -14.54
N GLN A 371 0.41 10.00 -14.32
CA GLN A 371 0.78 10.97 -15.37
C GLN A 371 2.08 10.57 -16.08
N GLN A 372 3.05 10.00 -15.36
CA GLN A 372 4.28 9.46 -15.95
C GLN A 372 3.98 8.20 -16.79
N SER A 373 3.11 7.31 -16.31
CA SER A 373 2.67 6.11 -17.03
C SER A 373 1.88 6.40 -18.32
N GLN A 374 1.30 7.61 -18.46
CA GLN A 374 0.63 8.06 -19.68
C GLN A 374 1.58 8.69 -20.71
N GLN A 375 2.82 9.00 -20.32
CA GLN A 375 3.87 9.51 -21.22
C GLN A 375 4.84 8.41 -21.69
N ALA A 376 4.86 7.27 -20.99
CA ALA A 376 5.70 6.11 -21.30
C ALA A 376 5.25 5.39 -22.59
N GLU A 377 6.20 4.96 -23.42
CA GLU A 377 5.94 4.30 -24.71
C GLU A 377 5.43 2.87 -24.50
N MET A 378 4.26 2.53 -25.03
CA MET A 378 3.70 1.18 -24.90
C MET A 378 4.42 0.18 -25.81
N ILE A 379 4.99 -0.87 -25.20
CA ILE A 379 5.68 -1.96 -25.92
C ILE A 379 4.87 -3.26 -25.98
N TRP A 380 3.95 -3.46 -25.03
CA TRP A 380 3.11 -4.65 -24.94
C TRP A 380 1.81 -4.35 -24.19
N SER A 381 0.73 -5.02 -24.57
CA SER A 381 -0.52 -5.05 -23.81
C SER A 381 -1.30 -6.33 -24.09
N GLN A 382 -2.23 -6.67 -23.21
CA GLN A 382 -3.23 -7.69 -23.47
C GLN A 382 -4.17 -7.32 -24.64
N THR A 383 -4.81 -8.31 -25.24
CA THR A 383 -5.92 -8.10 -26.19
C THR A 383 -7.05 -7.32 -25.50
N ASP A 384 -7.68 -6.40 -26.22
CA ASP A 384 -8.76 -5.53 -25.71
C ASP A 384 -8.39 -4.70 -24.46
N TYR A 385 -7.10 -4.38 -24.31
CA TYR A 385 -6.60 -3.49 -23.26
C TYR A 385 -7.23 -2.08 -23.30
N TYR A 386 -7.60 -1.60 -22.13
CA TYR A 386 -7.85 -0.18 -21.83
C TYR A 386 -6.86 0.28 -20.76
N PRO A 387 -6.31 1.51 -20.84
CA PRO A 387 -5.50 2.08 -19.77
C PRO A 387 -6.31 2.26 -18.49
N PHE A 388 -5.63 2.26 -17.34
CA PHE A 388 -6.23 2.49 -16.03
C PHE A 388 -6.01 3.92 -15.54
N ILE A 389 -7.05 4.55 -14.98
CA ILE A 389 -7.02 5.87 -14.35
C ILE A 389 -7.38 5.78 -12.86
N PRO A 390 -6.59 6.37 -11.94
CA PRO A 390 -6.93 6.43 -10.53
C PRO A 390 -8.29 7.09 -10.28
N ALA A 391 -9.15 6.45 -9.50
CA ALA A 391 -10.55 6.84 -9.33
C ALA A 391 -10.70 8.28 -8.79
N GLN A 392 -9.77 8.72 -7.93
CA GLN A 392 -9.71 10.06 -7.34
C GLN A 392 -9.50 11.20 -8.34
N LEU A 393 -9.09 10.93 -9.59
CA LEU A 393 -8.95 11.95 -10.63
C LEU A 393 -10.28 12.24 -11.37
N ILE A 394 -11.28 11.38 -11.21
CA ILE A 394 -12.53 11.44 -11.97
C ILE A 394 -13.55 12.34 -11.27
N HIS A 395 -14.00 13.38 -11.96
CA HIS A 395 -15.18 14.13 -11.55
C HIS A 395 -16.44 13.32 -11.93
N THR A 396 -17.00 12.62 -10.96
CA THR A 396 -18.11 11.65 -11.11
C THR A 396 -19.49 12.26 -11.37
N GLN A 397 -19.64 13.58 -11.28
CA GLN A 397 -20.89 14.27 -11.56
C GLN A 397 -21.27 14.14 -13.06
N LYS A 398 -22.19 13.22 -13.38
CA LYS A 398 -22.69 13.02 -14.75
C LYS A 398 -23.58 14.20 -15.17
N PHE A 399 -23.21 14.87 -16.26
CA PHE A 399 -23.94 16.06 -16.76
C PHE A 399 -25.14 15.73 -17.66
N ILE A 400 -25.13 14.55 -18.31
CA ILE A 400 -26.17 14.11 -19.25
C ILE A 400 -26.65 12.73 -18.78
N HIS A 401 -27.96 12.57 -18.56
CA HIS A 401 -28.54 11.31 -18.10
C HIS A 401 -29.12 10.52 -19.28
N PHE A 402 -28.83 9.24 -19.32
CA PHE A 402 -29.23 8.25 -20.34
C PHE A 402 -29.00 6.84 -19.77
N ASP A 403 -29.58 5.81 -20.37
CA ASP A 403 -29.51 4.44 -19.86
C ASP A 403 -28.20 3.75 -20.25
N GLU A 404 -27.52 3.18 -19.25
CA GLU A 404 -26.30 2.37 -19.42
C GLU A 404 -26.64 0.87 -19.29
N PRO A 405 -26.00 -0.04 -20.05
CA PRO A 405 -26.04 -1.48 -19.80
C PRO A 405 -25.53 -1.83 -18.40
N GLU A 406 -25.79 -3.06 -17.92
CA GLU A 406 -25.15 -3.54 -16.70
C GLU A 406 -23.65 -3.79 -16.95
N PRO A 407 -22.74 -3.16 -16.17
CA PRO A 407 -21.31 -3.18 -16.43
C PRO A 407 -20.63 -4.42 -15.83
N THR A 408 -19.48 -4.79 -16.40
CA THR A 408 -18.52 -5.73 -15.82
C THR A 408 -17.28 -4.97 -15.32
N LEU A 409 -16.39 -5.66 -14.60
CA LEU A 409 -15.13 -5.05 -14.14
C LEU A 409 -14.27 -4.54 -15.32
N HIS A 410 -14.30 -5.23 -16.46
CA HIS A 410 -13.60 -4.83 -17.69
C HIS A 410 -14.29 -3.71 -18.48
N THR A 411 -15.54 -3.33 -18.17
CA THR A 411 -16.22 -2.24 -18.88
C THR A 411 -15.50 -0.92 -18.61
N PRO A 412 -14.94 -0.24 -19.65
CA PRO A 412 -14.25 1.02 -19.44
C PRO A 412 -15.24 2.16 -19.15
N LEU A 413 -14.76 3.18 -18.45
CA LEU A 413 -15.45 4.48 -18.34
C LEU A 413 -15.23 5.29 -19.62
N LEU A 414 -16.16 6.18 -19.97
CA LEU A 414 -15.92 7.23 -20.97
C LEU A 414 -15.78 8.58 -20.30
N LEU A 415 -14.64 9.23 -20.55
CA LEU A 415 -14.21 10.44 -19.85
C LEU A 415 -13.93 11.60 -20.82
N LEU A 416 -14.26 12.83 -20.40
CA LEU A 416 -13.91 14.07 -21.11
C LEU A 416 -12.81 14.82 -20.33
N GLN A 417 -11.66 15.09 -20.94
CA GLN A 417 -10.64 15.95 -20.36
C GLN A 417 -10.84 17.41 -20.79
N GLU A 418 -11.39 18.22 -19.89
CA GLU A 418 -11.52 19.68 -20.05
C GLU A 418 -10.42 20.39 -19.23
N ARG A 419 -9.31 20.72 -19.89
CA ARG A 419 -8.08 21.26 -19.26
C ARG A 419 -7.53 20.28 -18.21
N GLN A 420 -7.60 20.64 -16.92
CA GLN A 420 -7.16 19.84 -15.78
C GLN A 420 -8.32 19.07 -15.09
N LYS A 421 -9.51 19.02 -15.69
CA LYS A 421 -10.66 18.28 -15.14
C LYS A 421 -11.04 17.13 -16.05
N ILE A 422 -11.01 15.91 -15.51
CA ILE A 422 -11.47 14.70 -16.17
C ILE A 422 -12.90 14.43 -15.66
N ARG A 423 -13.88 14.41 -16.57
CA ARG A 423 -15.33 14.36 -16.26
C ARG A 423 -15.99 13.12 -16.84
N LEU A 424 -16.88 12.50 -16.08
CA LEU A 424 -17.61 11.31 -16.50
C LEU A 424 -18.67 11.63 -17.59
N ILE A 425 -18.61 10.94 -18.74
CA ILE A 425 -19.68 10.90 -19.76
C ILE A 425 -20.52 9.62 -19.59
N HIS A 426 -19.86 8.47 -19.48
CA HIS A 426 -20.49 7.13 -19.38
C HIS A 426 -19.73 6.30 -18.35
N GLY A 427 -20.46 5.45 -17.63
CA GLY A 427 -19.94 4.51 -16.65
C GLY A 427 -20.41 4.81 -15.24
N GLN A 428 -21.54 5.51 -15.06
CA GLN A 428 -22.09 5.79 -13.74
C GLN A 428 -22.47 4.50 -12.99
N LYS A 429 -22.99 3.47 -13.69
CA LYS A 429 -23.16 2.14 -13.11
C LYS A 429 -21.82 1.48 -12.78
N ARG A 430 -20.79 1.66 -13.63
CA ARG A 430 -19.45 1.09 -13.41
C ARG A 430 -18.75 1.71 -12.20
N MET A 431 -18.92 3.01 -11.99
CA MET A 431 -18.50 3.72 -10.78
C MET A 431 -19.26 3.25 -9.53
N ALA A 432 -20.50 2.76 -9.64
CA ALA A 432 -21.24 2.21 -8.50
C ALA A 432 -20.74 0.82 -8.04
N LEU A 433 -19.86 0.18 -8.83
CA LEU A 433 -19.14 -1.03 -8.42
C LEU A 433 -17.83 -0.73 -7.64
N LEU A 434 -17.44 0.55 -7.54
CA LEU A 434 -16.22 0.99 -6.88
C LEU A 434 -16.26 0.73 -5.37
N ARG A 435 -15.80 -0.46 -4.95
CA ARG A 435 -15.64 -0.84 -3.54
C ARG A 435 -14.19 -0.81 -3.08
N THR A 436 -13.26 -1.30 -3.91
CA THR A 436 -11.84 -1.48 -3.54
C THR A 436 -10.86 -1.24 -4.70
N GLU A 437 -11.33 -0.74 -5.84
CA GLU A 437 -10.48 -0.53 -7.02
C GLU A 437 -9.77 0.83 -6.95
N GLN A 438 -8.43 0.86 -6.93
CA GLN A 438 -7.69 2.11 -6.91
C GLN A 438 -7.77 2.86 -8.26
N ALA A 439 -7.79 2.11 -9.36
CA ALA A 439 -7.86 2.63 -10.72
C ALA A 439 -8.82 1.80 -11.58
N LEU A 440 -9.41 2.43 -12.59
CA LEU A 440 -10.49 1.89 -13.42
C LEU A 440 -10.11 1.96 -14.91
N PRO A 441 -10.50 0.96 -15.73
CA PRO A 441 -10.26 1.01 -17.18
C PRO A 441 -11.02 2.19 -17.80
N TYR A 442 -10.44 2.88 -18.78
CA TYR A 442 -11.08 4.05 -19.39
C TYR A 442 -10.77 4.28 -20.87
N LEU A 443 -11.68 5.03 -21.49
CA LEU A 443 -11.53 5.71 -22.76
C LEU A 443 -11.65 7.22 -22.50
N ILE A 444 -10.79 8.02 -23.13
CA ILE A 444 -10.76 9.48 -22.93
C ILE A 444 -10.92 10.23 -24.25
N LEU A 445 -11.66 11.33 -24.19
CA LEU A 445 -11.76 12.32 -25.24
C LEU A 445 -11.19 13.64 -24.71
N HIS A 446 -10.31 14.28 -25.48
CA HIS A 446 -9.76 15.58 -25.13
C HIS A 446 -10.66 16.70 -25.66
N ARG A 447 -10.83 17.77 -24.89
CA ARG A 447 -11.74 18.87 -25.25
C ARG A 447 -11.18 19.71 -26.40
N GLN A 448 -11.74 19.54 -27.58
CA GLN A 448 -11.38 20.27 -28.80
C GLN A 448 -12.55 21.16 -29.30
N GLN A 449 -12.42 21.74 -30.50
CA GLN A 449 -13.55 22.33 -31.22
C GLN A 449 -14.53 21.21 -31.63
N GLY A 450 -15.80 21.55 -31.89
CA GLY A 450 -16.87 20.55 -32.11
C GLY A 450 -17.34 19.86 -30.82
N LEU A 451 -16.49 19.06 -30.18
CA LEU A 451 -16.83 18.23 -29.02
C LEU A 451 -17.11 19.06 -27.76
N ASN A 452 -18.38 19.18 -27.37
CA ASN A 452 -18.82 19.91 -26.19
C ASN A 452 -20.09 19.26 -25.61
N TRP A 453 -20.53 19.65 -24.40
CA TRP A 453 -21.66 19.02 -23.73
C TRP A 453 -22.98 19.03 -24.53
N GLN A 454 -23.24 20.03 -25.39
CA GLN A 454 -24.42 20.04 -26.25
C GLN A 454 -24.28 19.06 -27.43
N SER A 455 -23.10 18.97 -28.07
CA SER A 455 -22.90 18.01 -29.17
C SER A 455 -22.80 16.57 -28.67
N ILE A 456 -22.22 16.34 -27.49
CA ILE A 456 -22.28 15.05 -26.77
C ILE A 456 -23.74 14.66 -26.48
N GLN A 457 -24.57 15.60 -26.03
CA GLN A 457 -26.00 15.36 -25.79
C GLN A 457 -26.76 15.04 -27.08
N ASN A 458 -26.45 15.71 -28.20
CA ASN A 458 -27.05 15.43 -29.51
C ASN A 458 -26.72 14.01 -30.00
N VAL A 459 -25.48 13.55 -29.84
CA VAL A 459 -25.07 12.17 -30.20
C VAL A 459 -25.78 11.14 -29.30
N ILE A 460 -25.87 11.40 -27.99
CA ILE A 460 -26.61 10.56 -27.04
C ILE A 460 -28.11 10.44 -27.41
N GLN A 461 -28.72 11.49 -27.98
CA GLN A 461 -30.11 11.47 -28.44
C GLN A 461 -30.33 10.67 -29.73
N GLN A 462 -29.28 10.39 -30.50
CA GLN A 462 -29.36 9.63 -31.77
C GLN A 462 -29.05 8.14 -31.60
N LEU A 463 -28.41 7.75 -30.50
CA LEU A 463 -28.04 6.36 -30.21
C LEU A 463 -29.19 5.56 -29.55
N PRO A 464 -29.32 4.26 -29.86
CA PRO A 464 -30.30 3.40 -29.22
C PRO A 464 -29.98 3.20 -27.74
N GLN A 465 -31.02 3.12 -26.91
CA GLN A 465 -30.91 2.86 -25.46
C GLN A 465 -31.06 1.34 -25.18
N PRO A 466 -30.35 0.79 -24.17
CA PRO A 466 -29.29 1.42 -23.39
C PRO A 466 -28.01 1.60 -24.23
N ILE A 467 -27.32 2.72 -24.06
CA ILE A 467 -26.15 3.07 -24.86
C ILE A 467 -24.92 2.30 -24.38
N ASP A 468 -24.28 1.53 -25.24
CA ASP A 468 -22.96 0.94 -24.98
C ASP A 468 -21.84 2.01 -25.01
N VAL A 469 -20.80 1.80 -24.19
CA VAL A 469 -19.69 2.75 -24.01
C VAL A 469 -18.77 2.83 -25.23
N ILE A 470 -18.53 1.71 -25.91
CA ILE A 470 -17.67 1.67 -27.11
C ILE A 470 -18.40 2.34 -28.28
N SER A 471 -19.69 2.05 -28.43
CA SER A 471 -20.60 2.65 -29.41
C SER A 471 -20.68 4.17 -29.27
N LEU A 472 -20.79 4.68 -28.02
CA LEU A 472 -20.76 6.12 -27.75
C LEU A 472 -19.39 6.75 -28.04
N TYR A 473 -18.30 6.09 -27.66
CA TYR A 473 -16.94 6.58 -27.94
C TYR A 473 -16.67 6.68 -29.45
N GLN A 474 -17.09 5.69 -30.24
CA GLN A 474 -16.96 5.68 -31.70
C GLN A 474 -17.76 6.82 -32.35
N ALA A 475 -19.03 6.99 -31.98
CA ALA A 475 -19.88 8.06 -32.52
C ALA A 475 -19.34 9.47 -32.17
N LEU A 476 -18.83 9.66 -30.95
CA LEU A 476 -18.21 10.93 -30.54
C LEU A 476 -16.86 11.18 -31.23
N LYS A 477 -16.10 10.14 -31.58
CA LYS A 477 -14.87 10.28 -32.37
C LYS A 477 -15.13 10.68 -33.81
N GLN A 478 -16.10 10.06 -34.47
CA GLN A 478 -16.50 10.40 -35.84
C GLN A 478 -16.87 11.90 -35.94
N MET A 479 -17.65 12.40 -34.98
CA MET A 479 -18.01 13.82 -34.82
C MET A 479 -16.82 14.77 -34.48
N THR A 480 -15.60 14.26 -34.34
CA THR A 480 -14.36 15.05 -34.17
C THR A 480 -13.34 14.83 -35.29
N GLU A 481 -13.62 13.91 -36.22
CA GLU A 481 -12.82 13.64 -37.41
C GLU A 481 -13.45 14.24 -38.68
N GLU A 482 -14.69 14.76 -38.58
CA GLU A 482 -15.44 15.59 -39.54
C GLU A 482 -15.33 17.11 -39.24
#